data_AF-A0A732TXR2-F1
#
_entry.id   AF-A0A732TXR2-F1
#
_cell.length_a   1.000
_cell.length_b   1.000
_cell.length_c   1.000
_cell.angle_alpha   90.00
_cell.angle_beta   90.00
_cell.angle_gamma   90.00
#
_symmetry.space_group_name_H-M   'P 1'
#
loop_
_entity.id
_entity.type
_entity.pdbx_description
1 polymer ?
#
loop_
_entity_poly.entity_id
_entity_poly.type
_entity_poly.pdbx_seq_one_letter_code
_entity_poly.pdbx_strand_id
1 'polypeptide(L)'
;MGGETSAIQRVAGKISDDIFSVFKWDRAARADMNWDCCQEAHSKKTHPSDVVFFYIDPYEEEMVYLNTDLKSYAEGTIGKKIVEGALTSLALATECANVSEEWRLKYVHD
;
A
#
# COMPACT_ATOMS: atom_id res chain seq x y z
N MET A 1 -13.56 -3.83 21.67
CA MET A 1 -13.63 -4.88 20.63
C MET A 1 -12.44 -4.76 19.66
N GLY A 2 -11.18 -4.92 20.13
CA GLY A 2 -9.98 -4.69 19.30
C GLY A 2 -8.92 -5.80 19.37
N GLY A 3 -9.25 -6.93 20.00
CA GLY A 3 -8.31 -8.05 20.17
C GLY A 3 -8.17 -8.94 18.93
N GLU A 4 -9.24 -9.07 18.14
CA GLU A 4 -9.27 -9.96 16.97
C GLU A 4 -8.57 -9.33 15.75
N THR A 5 -8.83 -8.04 15.51
CA THR A 5 -8.19 -7.26 14.43
C THR A 5 -6.68 -7.14 14.61
N SER A 6 -6.18 -7.01 15.84
CA SER A 6 -4.75 -6.91 16.11
C SER A 6 -4.00 -8.23 15.90
N ALA A 7 -4.65 -9.37 16.15
CA ALA A 7 -4.06 -10.69 15.88
C ALA A 7 -3.95 -10.97 14.38
N ILE A 8 -5.01 -10.66 13.61
CA ILE A 8 -5.02 -10.79 12.14
C ILE A 8 -3.94 -9.91 11.52
N GLN A 9 -3.83 -8.65 11.95
CA GLN A 9 -2.82 -7.72 11.43
C GLN A 9 -1.39 -8.19 11.68
N ARG A 10 -1.12 -8.81 12.84
CA ARG A 10 0.19 -9.38 13.17
C ARG A 10 0.55 -10.56 12.27
N VAL A 11 -0.39 -11.48 12.05
CA VAL A 11 -0.18 -12.66 11.21
C VAL A 11 -0.02 -12.25 9.74
N ALA A 12 -0.84 -11.31 9.26
CA ALA A 12 -0.72 -10.74 7.92
C ALA A 12 0.64 -10.09 7.69
N GLY A 13 1.16 -9.32 8.67
CA GLY A 13 2.50 -8.74 8.60
C GLY A 13 3.59 -9.79 8.42
N LYS A 14 3.57 -10.85 9.23
CA LYS A 14 4.58 -11.92 9.15
C LYS A 14 4.51 -12.70 7.84
N ILE A 15 3.32 -13.05 7.38
CA ILE A 15 3.13 -13.77 6.11
C ILE A 15 3.63 -12.92 4.94
N SER A 16 3.36 -11.62 4.95
CA SER A 16 3.87 -10.70 3.93
C SER A 16 5.41 -10.68 3.93
N ASP A 17 6.04 -10.51 5.10
CA ASP A 17 7.51 -10.47 5.18
C ASP A 17 8.13 -11.79 4.63
N ASP A 18 7.56 -12.95 4.99
CA ASP A 18 8.03 -14.26 4.51
C ASP A 18 7.86 -14.43 2.99
N ILE A 19 6.71 -14.05 2.41
CA ILE A 19 6.44 -14.15 0.96
C ILE A 19 7.37 -13.21 0.17
N PHE A 20 7.49 -11.96 0.60
CA PHE A 20 8.21 -10.94 -0.16
C PHE A 20 9.73 -11.04 -0.03
N SER A 21 10.23 -11.68 1.04
CA SER A 21 11.65 -12.01 1.18
C SER A 21 12.20 -12.87 0.05
N VAL A 22 11.38 -13.77 -0.53
CA VAL A 22 11.76 -14.61 -1.68
C VAL A 22 12.06 -13.75 -2.92
N PHE A 23 11.34 -12.64 -3.07
CA PHE A 23 11.51 -11.69 -4.17
C PHE A 23 12.60 -10.65 -3.90
N LYS A 24 13.27 -10.70 -2.73
CA LYS A 24 14.22 -9.68 -2.25
C LYS A 24 13.60 -8.28 -2.18
N TRP A 25 12.30 -8.24 -1.91
CA TRP A 25 11.61 -6.98 -1.67
C TRP A 25 11.68 -6.68 -0.18
N ASP A 26 12.01 -5.44 0.14
CA ASP A 26 11.97 -4.91 1.49
C ASP A 26 10.62 -4.23 1.73
N ARG A 27 10.35 -3.93 3.00
CA ARG A 27 9.11 -3.34 3.45
C ARG A 27 9.40 -2.08 4.23
N ALA A 28 8.67 -1.00 3.96
CA ALA A 28 8.74 0.21 4.77
C ALA A 28 8.29 -0.07 6.21
N ALA A 29 8.94 0.55 7.20
CA ALA A 29 8.64 0.32 8.61
C ALA A 29 7.24 0.81 8.98
N ARG A 30 6.78 1.89 8.36
CA ARG A 30 5.42 2.43 8.53
C ARG A 30 4.40 1.58 7.78
N ALA A 31 3.31 1.27 8.48
CA ALA A 31 2.17 0.54 7.96
C ALA A 31 0.87 1.19 8.47
N ASP A 32 -0.23 0.95 7.76
CA ASP A 32 -1.56 1.44 8.11
C ASP A 32 -1.64 2.97 8.26
N MET A 33 -1.17 3.69 7.23
CA MET A 33 -1.23 5.15 7.22
C MET A 33 -2.25 5.64 6.19
N ASN A 34 -2.84 6.79 6.51
CA ASN A 34 -3.50 7.64 5.53
C ASN A 34 -2.66 8.89 5.30
N TRP A 35 -2.76 9.45 4.10
CA TRP A 35 -2.05 10.64 3.67
C TRP A 35 -2.92 11.42 2.68
N ASP A 36 -2.66 12.71 2.53
CA ASP A 36 -3.56 13.63 1.83
C ASP A 36 -3.55 13.43 0.30
N CYS A 37 -4.73 13.55 -0.30
CA CYS A 37 -4.90 13.52 -1.75
C CYS A 37 -4.35 14.82 -2.37
N CYS A 38 -3.48 14.69 -3.37
CA CYS A 38 -2.84 15.83 -4.03
C CYS A 38 -3.62 16.35 -5.25
N GLN A 39 -4.67 15.65 -5.68
CA GLN A 39 -5.43 15.97 -6.89
C GLN A 39 -6.91 16.24 -6.58
N GLU A 40 -7.41 17.42 -6.91
CA GLU A 40 -8.84 17.75 -6.74
C GLU A 40 -9.74 16.85 -7.59
N ALA A 41 -9.26 16.44 -8.77
CA ALA A 41 -9.99 15.59 -9.72
C ALA A 41 -10.37 14.22 -9.13
N HIS A 42 -9.63 13.73 -8.13
CA HIS A 42 -9.90 12.43 -7.50
C HIS A 42 -11.15 12.44 -6.64
N SER A 43 -11.67 13.61 -6.27
CA SER A 43 -12.82 13.75 -5.35
C SER A 43 -12.63 12.97 -4.05
N LYS A 44 -11.38 12.88 -3.56
CA LYS A 44 -10.99 12.20 -2.32
C LYS A 44 -10.22 13.15 -1.42
N LYS A 45 -10.29 12.90 -0.11
CA LYS A 45 -9.51 13.65 0.89
C LYS A 45 -8.15 13.00 1.15
N THR A 46 -8.14 11.67 1.25
CA THR A 46 -6.95 10.90 1.63
C THR A 46 -6.84 9.63 0.81
N HIS A 47 -5.64 9.07 0.76
CA HIS A 47 -5.34 7.74 0.25
C HIS A 47 -4.81 6.84 1.37
N PRO A 48 -5.20 5.55 1.40
CA PRO A 48 -4.63 4.57 2.31
C PRO A 48 -3.35 3.95 1.75
N SER A 49 -2.46 3.58 2.66
CA SER A 49 -1.27 2.77 2.43
C SER A 49 -1.13 1.79 3.60
N ASP A 50 -1.62 0.56 3.43
CA ASP A 50 -1.56 -0.47 4.46
C ASP A 50 -0.12 -0.93 4.67
N VAL A 51 0.55 -1.28 3.57
CA VAL A 51 1.96 -1.64 3.55
C VAL A 51 2.58 -1.10 2.26
N VAL A 52 3.81 -0.60 2.36
CA VAL A 52 4.60 -0.23 1.18
C VAL A 52 5.78 -1.19 1.10
N PHE A 53 5.90 -1.86 -0.05
CA PHE A 53 7.06 -2.68 -0.38
C PHE A 53 7.98 -1.91 -1.30
N PHE A 54 9.28 -2.21 -1.28
CA PHE A 54 10.20 -1.61 -2.22
C PHE A 54 11.30 -2.58 -2.63
N TYR A 55 11.82 -2.39 -3.84
CA TYR A 55 12.89 -3.20 -4.41
C TYR A 55 13.66 -2.39 -5.44
N ILE A 56 14.87 -2.85 -5.76
CA ILE A 56 15.63 -2.33 -6.90
C ILE A 56 15.20 -3.12 -8.13
N ASP A 57 14.65 -2.44 -9.14
CA ASP A 57 14.30 -3.08 -10.40
C ASP A 57 15.57 -3.65 -11.06
N PRO A 58 15.58 -4.96 -11.40
CA PRO A 58 16.79 -5.62 -11.88
C PRO A 58 17.17 -5.22 -13.32
N TYR A 59 16.30 -4.56 -14.06
CA TYR A 59 16.50 -4.13 -15.44
C TYR A 59 16.79 -2.63 -15.55
N GLU A 60 16.14 -1.82 -14.71
CA GLU A 60 16.24 -0.36 -14.77
C GLU A 60 17.17 0.23 -13.69
N GLU A 61 17.62 -0.57 -12.71
CA GLU A 61 18.43 -0.13 -11.54
C GLU A 61 17.74 0.98 -10.71
N GLU A 62 16.43 1.11 -10.82
CA GLU A 62 15.63 2.10 -10.11
C GLU A 62 14.99 1.53 -8.84
N MET A 63 14.84 2.36 -7.81
CA MET A 63 14.14 1.95 -6.59
C MET A 63 12.63 2.10 -6.78
N VAL A 64 11.94 0.97 -6.90
CA VAL A 64 10.50 0.90 -7.08
C VAL A 64 9.82 0.73 -5.74
N TYR A 65 8.82 1.56 -5.46
CA TYR A 65 7.96 1.44 -4.29
C TYR A 65 6.55 1.01 -4.73
N LEU A 66 6.03 -0.07 -4.14
CA LEU A 66 4.67 -0.54 -4.37
C LEU A 66 3.76 -0.10 -3.24
N ASN A 67 2.81 0.77 -3.56
CA ASN A 67 1.75 1.14 -2.64
C ASN A 67 0.67 0.05 -2.61
N THR A 68 0.37 -0.51 -1.42
CA THR A 68 -0.66 -1.55 -1.27
C THR A 68 -1.76 -1.16 -0.28
N ASP A 69 -2.99 -1.53 -0.62
CA ASP A 69 -4.20 -1.40 0.22
C ASP A 69 -4.81 -2.80 0.35
N LEU A 70 -4.31 -3.56 1.33
CA LEU A 70 -4.62 -4.97 1.54
C LEU A 70 -6.01 -5.19 2.16
N LYS A 71 -6.49 -4.23 2.96
CA LYS A 71 -7.81 -4.27 3.60
C LYS A 71 -8.94 -4.22 2.56
N SER A 72 -8.71 -3.60 1.41
CA SER A 72 -9.64 -3.61 0.29
C SER A 72 -9.84 -5.00 -0.36
N TYR A 73 -8.99 -6.00 -0.05
CA TYR A 73 -8.99 -7.35 -0.66
C TYR A 73 -9.46 -8.50 0.27
N ALA A 74 -10.22 -8.23 1.32
CA ALA A 74 -10.78 -9.28 2.19
C ALA A 74 -11.67 -10.30 1.43
N GLU A 75 -11.85 -11.51 1.98
CA GLU A 75 -12.59 -12.63 1.32
C GLU A 75 -13.99 -12.22 0.80
N GLY A 76 -14.70 -11.34 1.52
CA GLY A 76 -16.01 -10.81 1.11
C GLY A 76 -15.99 -9.72 0.03
N THR A 77 -14.80 -9.25 -0.38
CA THR A 77 -14.61 -8.18 -1.36
C THR A 77 -14.16 -8.68 -2.74
N ILE A 78 -14.00 -9.99 -2.92
CA ILE A 78 -13.60 -10.60 -4.20
C ILE A 78 -14.83 -10.72 -5.13
N GLY A 79 -15.19 -9.60 -5.76
CA GLY A 79 -16.22 -9.53 -6.80
C GLY A 79 -15.88 -8.48 -7.85
N LYS A 80 -16.29 -8.68 -9.12
CA LYS A 80 -15.86 -7.87 -10.27
C LYS A 80 -15.91 -6.34 -10.02
N LYS A 81 -17.05 -5.83 -9.55
CA LYS A 81 -17.24 -4.39 -9.29
C LYS A 81 -16.33 -3.87 -8.17
N ILE A 82 -16.07 -4.69 -7.16
CA ILE A 82 -15.25 -4.30 -6.02
C ILE A 82 -13.78 -4.28 -6.42
N VAL A 83 -13.34 -5.26 -7.21
CA VAL A 83 -11.98 -5.28 -7.78
C VAL A 83 -11.78 -4.07 -8.70
N GLU A 84 -12.73 -3.75 -9.57
CA GLU A 84 -12.67 -2.53 -10.41
C GLU A 84 -12.56 -1.26 -9.56
N GLY A 85 -13.33 -1.18 -8.47
CA GLY A 85 -13.26 -0.07 -7.51
C GLY A 85 -11.91 0.01 -6.78
N ALA A 86 -11.38 -1.11 -6.33
CA ALA A 86 -10.08 -1.20 -5.66
C ALA A 86 -8.93 -0.80 -6.60
N LEU A 87 -8.94 -1.31 -7.84
CA LEU A 87 -7.97 -0.92 -8.88
C LEU A 87 -8.02 0.57 -9.18
N THR A 88 -9.24 1.12 -9.33
CA THR A 88 -9.41 2.57 -9.53
C THR A 88 -8.84 3.34 -8.34
N SER A 89 -9.18 2.93 -7.12
CA SER A 89 -8.68 3.58 -5.89
C SER A 89 -7.15 3.59 -5.79
N LEU A 90 -6.52 2.46 -6.12
CA LEU A 90 -5.06 2.30 -6.12
C LEU A 90 -4.38 3.11 -7.22
N ALA A 91 -4.97 3.22 -8.40
CA ALA A 91 -4.44 4.05 -9.47
C ALA A 91 -4.37 5.53 -9.05
N LEU A 92 -5.45 6.03 -8.44
CA LEU A 92 -5.49 7.39 -7.90
C LEU A 92 -4.43 7.59 -6.80
N ALA A 93 -4.30 6.61 -5.88
CA ALA A 93 -3.29 6.66 -4.82
C ALA A 93 -1.87 6.65 -5.39
N THR A 94 -1.61 5.87 -6.44
CA THR A 94 -0.30 5.80 -7.11
C THR A 94 0.04 7.11 -7.80
N GLU A 95 -0.92 7.73 -8.48
CA GLU A 95 -0.76 9.05 -9.08
C GLU A 95 -0.36 10.10 -8.03
N CYS A 96 -1.08 10.15 -6.91
CA CYS A 96 -0.76 11.09 -5.83
C CYS A 96 0.57 10.73 -5.14
N ALA A 97 0.95 9.46 -5.01
CA ALA A 97 2.19 9.05 -4.36
C ALA A 97 3.44 9.57 -5.10
N ASN A 98 3.35 9.70 -6.43
CA ASN A 98 4.42 10.25 -7.27
C ASN A 98 4.69 11.76 -7.06
N VAL A 99 3.73 12.49 -6.49
CA VAL A 99 3.84 13.95 -6.29
C VAL A 99 3.73 14.37 -4.82
N SER A 100 3.27 13.48 -3.94
CA SER A 100 3.02 13.76 -2.53
C SER A 100 4.32 13.82 -1.74
N GLU A 101 4.62 15.00 -1.19
CA GLU A 101 5.72 15.17 -0.25
C GLU A 101 5.46 14.40 1.06
N GLU A 102 4.21 14.37 1.53
CA GLU A 102 3.84 13.61 2.73
C GLU A 102 4.12 12.12 2.54
N TRP A 103 3.71 11.55 1.41
CA TRP A 103 3.95 10.14 1.11
C TRP A 103 5.46 9.84 1.04
N ARG A 104 6.22 10.68 0.33
CA ARG A 104 7.68 10.53 0.23
C ARG A 104 8.35 10.53 1.60
N LEU A 105 8.00 11.49 2.47
CA LEU A 105 8.55 11.59 3.83
C LEU A 105 8.14 10.43 4.75
N LYS A 106 7.07 9.71 4.41
CA LYS A 106 6.65 8.52 5.16
C LYS A 106 7.38 7.26 4.75
N TYR A 107 7.73 7.10 3.47
CA TYR A 107 8.09 5.78 2.94
C TYR A 107 9.45 5.73 2.24
N VAL A 108 9.96 6.84 1.73
CA VAL A 108 11.26 6.86 1.05
C VAL A 108 12.36 7.04 2.09
N HIS A 109 13.21 6.02 2.27
CA HIS A 109 14.26 5.91 3.29
C HIS A 109 13.78 5.77 4.75
N ASP A 110 12.61 5.18 4.96
CA ASP A 110 12.07 4.83 6.29
C ASP A 110 12.84 3.68 6.98
#